data_AF-A0A835QRN2-F1
#
_entry.id   AF-A0A835QRN2-F1
#
_cell.length_a   1.000
_cell.length_b   1.000
_cell.length_c   1.000
_cell.angle_alpha   90.00
_cell.angle_beta   90.00
_cell.angle_gamma   90.00
#
_symmetry.space_group_name_H-M   'P 1'
#
loop_
_entity.id
_entity.type
_entity.pdbx_description
1 polymer ?
#
loop_
_entity_poly.entity_id
_entity_poly.type
_entity_poly.pdbx_seq_one_letter_code
_entity_poly.pdbx_strand_id
1 'polypeptide(L)'
;MATLVEHQGQQNGSKDVDEEACMYAIHLVGMTVLPMTLRAAIELGVFEHIQAAGPDSYLTAEDLAARLGTSNPLAPAMIERILRLLTSYSVLNFTDTVDGARRTVRSYCTTHVCKFLASNQDGVSMAPIVLMNTDKVLMESWYHIKDAVTNGGVPFNIAHGMNAFEYYGKDPNFNQVFNEGMKNHSVIIMKNILEIQKDLKRSMF
;
A
#
# COMPACT_ATOMS: atom_id res chain seq x y z
N MET A 1 37.14 -23.62 31.18
CA MET A 1 36.19 -24.01 30.12
C MET A 1 34.83 -23.34 30.28
N ALA A 2 34.28 -23.21 31.50
CA ALA A 2 33.02 -22.47 31.75
C ALA A 2 33.06 -20.98 31.33
N THR A 3 34.16 -20.27 31.59
CA THR A 3 34.31 -18.83 31.30
C THR A 3 34.41 -18.50 29.80
N LEU A 4 34.78 -19.45 28.95
CA LEU A 4 34.82 -19.27 27.49
C LEU A 4 33.44 -19.47 26.85
N VAL A 5 32.63 -20.37 27.41
CA VAL A 5 31.26 -20.65 26.94
C VAL A 5 30.29 -19.52 27.33
N GLU A 6 30.45 -18.93 28.51
CA GLU A 6 29.68 -17.75 28.93
C GLU A 6 30.02 -16.52 28.09
N HIS A 7 31.31 -16.29 27.82
CA HIS A 7 31.76 -15.16 27.01
C HIS A 7 31.36 -15.30 25.53
N GLN A 8 31.32 -16.53 25.00
CA GLN A 8 30.78 -16.83 23.68
C GLN A 8 29.26 -16.73 23.62
N GLY A 9 28.53 -17.16 24.66
CA GLY A 9 27.07 -17.05 24.74
C GLY A 9 26.57 -15.60 24.80
N GLN A 10 27.25 -14.73 25.55
CA GLN A 10 26.96 -13.29 25.58
C GLN A 10 27.40 -12.55 24.32
N GLN A 11 28.53 -12.92 23.70
CA GLN A 11 28.93 -12.36 22.41
C GLN A 11 28.00 -12.79 21.26
N ASN A 12 27.46 -14.02 21.30
CA ASN A 12 26.53 -14.49 20.28
C ASN A 12 25.16 -13.81 20.43
N GLY A 13 24.67 -13.62 21.66
CA GLY A 13 23.43 -12.89 21.92
C GLY A 13 23.51 -11.40 21.58
N SER A 14 24.65 -10.75 21.82
CA SER A 14 24.87 -9.34 21.42
C SER A 14 24.95 -9.18 19.90
N LYS A 15 25.58 -10.12 19.19
CA LYS A 15 25.66 -10.10 17.72
C LYS A 15 24.30 -10.29 17.06
N ASP A 16 23.46 -11.16 17.60
CA ASP A 16 22.10 -11.42 17.11
C ASP A 16 21.21 -10.16 17.24
N VAL A 17 21.34 -9.43 18.36
CA VAL A 17 20.64 -8.15 18.58
C VAL A 17 21.11 -7.06 17.60
N ASP A 18 22.42 -6.93 17.39
CA ASP A 18 22.97 -5.92 16.46
C ASP A 18 22.56 -6.24 15.00
N GLU A 19 22.49 -7.52 14.64
CA GLU A 19 22.03 -7.97 13.32
C GLU A 19 20.54 -7.69 13.10
N GLU A 20 19.68 -7.99 14.08
CA GLU A 20 18.25 -7.67 14.04
C GLU A 20 18.03 -6.16 13.94
N ALA A 21 18.76 -5.36 14.72
CA ALA A 21 18.70 -3.91 14.66
C ALA A 21 19.14 -3.36 13.29
N CYS A 22 20.20 -3.94 12.70
CA CYS A 22 20.65 -3.59 11.36
C CYS A 22 19.57 -3.90 10.30
N MET A 23 18.96 -5.09 10.37
CA MET A 23 17.88 -5.49 9.47
C MET A 23 16.65 -4.59 9.61
N TYR A 24 16.30 -4.20 10.83
CA TYR A 24 15.21 -3.25 11.07
C TYR A 24 15.54 -1.86 10.52
N ALA A 25 16.77 -1.37 10.69
CA ALA A 25 17.21 -0.10 10.10
C ALA A 25 17.12 -0.13 8.57
N ILE A 26 17.52 -1.24 7.93
CA ILE A 26 17.38 -1.43 6.47
C ILE A 26 15.90 -1.40 6.07
N HIS A 27 15.01 -2.02 6.85
CA HIS A 27 13.57 -1.97 6.60
C HIS A 27 13.02 -0.54 6.68
N LEU A 28 13.43 0.24 7.68
CA LEU A 28 13.04 1.65 7.83
C LEU A 28 13.52 2.51 6.67
N VAL A 29 14.75 2.32 6.19
CA VAL A 29 15.29 3.04 5.01
C VAL A 29 14.41 2.80 3.76
N GLY A 30 13.80 1.62 3.64
CA GLY A 30 12.91 1.26 2.54
C GLY A 30 11.43 1.61 2.75
N MET A 31 11.04 2.30 3.83
CA MET A 31 9.63 2.45 4.20
C MET A 31 8.76 3.17 3.15
N THR A 32 9.36 4.05 2.35
CA THR A 32 8.68 4.78 1.28
C THR A 32 8.34 3.90 0.08
N VAL A 33 9.02 2.76 -0.08
CA VAL A 33 8.85 1.87 -1.23
C VAL A 33 7.46 1.22 -1.22
N LEU A 34 6.96 0.80 -0.06
CA LEU A 34 5.64 0.17 0.06
C LEU A 34 4.50 1.09 -0.40
N PRO A 35 4.28 2.30 0.17
CA PRO A 35 3.16 3.15 -0.22
C PRO A 35 3.23 3.57 -1.69
N MET A 36 4.43 3.82 -2.22
CA MET A 36 4.60 4.18 -3.64
C MET A 36 4.37 2.99 -4.57
N THR A 37 4.73 1.77 -4.17
CA THR A 37 4.43 0.56 -4.93
C THR A 37 2.94 0.23 -4.90
N LEU A 38 2.28 0.45 -3.75
CA LEU A 38 0.83 0.31 -3.63
C LEU A 38 0.09 1.30 -4.53
N ARG A 39 0.53 2.58 -4.55
CA ARG A 39 0.04 3.59 -5.51
C ARG A 39 0.14 3.10 -6.95
N ALA A 40 1.30 2.60 -7.35
CA ALA A 40 1.50 2.09 -8.72
C ALA A 40 0.59 0.89 -9.03
N ALA A 41 0.41 -0.04 -8.09
CA ALA A 41 -0.49 -1.18 -8.28
C ALA A 41 -1.96 -0.76 -8.43
N ILE A 42 -2.40 0.27 -7.70
CA ILE A 42 -3.73 0.90 -7.84
C ILE A 42 -3.87 1.53 -9.22
N GLU A 43 -2.91 2.35 -9.65
CA GLU A 43 -2.97 3.01 -10.96
C GLU A 43 -2.94 2.02 -12.13
N LEU A 44 -2.27 0.89 -11.95
CA LEU A 44 -2.27 -0.24 -12.89
C LEU A 44 -3.54 -1.11 -12.78
N GLY A 45 -4.49 -0.80 -11.89
CA GLY A 45 -5.71 -1.57 -11.72
C GLY A 45 -5.47 -3.04 -11.33
N VAL A 46 -4.35 -3.34 -10.65
CA VAL A 46 -3.96 -4.72 -10.32
C VAL A 46 -5.06 -5.42 -9.53
N PHE A 47 -5.63 -4.72 -8.54
CA PHE A 47 -6.66 -5.29 -7.66
C PHE A 47 -7.96 -5.53 -8.42
N GLU A 48 -8.38 -4.59 -9.26
CA GLU A 48 -9.55 -4.71 -10.13
C GLU A 48 -9.39 -5.86 -11.12
N HIS A 49 -8.21 -6.02 -11.73
CA HIS A 49 -7.95 -7.10 -12.68
C HIS A 49 -7.99 -8.48 -12.03
N ILE A 50 -7.42 -8.65 -10.83
CA ILE A 50 -7.49 -9.91 -10.09
C ILE A 50 -8.94 -10.17 -9.64
N GLN A 51 -9.64 -9.17 -9.11
CA GLN A 51 -11.04 -9.30 -8.70
C GLN A 51 -11.97 -9.66 -9.87
N ALA A 52 -11.74 -9.06 -11.04
CA ALA A 52 -12.50 -9.34 -12.26
C ALA A 52 -12.25 -10.74 -12.84
N ALA A 53 -11.13 -11.40 -12.50
CA ALA A 53 -10.90 -12.79 -12.87
C ALA A 53 -11.85 -13.76 -12.14
N GLY A 54 -12.34 -13.35 -10.96
CA GLY A 54 -13.34 -14.07 -10.18
C GLY A 54 -12.82 -14.54 -8.82
N PRO A 55 -13.71 -15.01 -7.93
CA PRO A 55 -13.31 -15.64 -6.67
C PRO A 55 -12.34 -16.80 -6.92
N ASP A 56 -11.34 -16.95 -6.06
CA ASP A 56 -10.32 -18.01 -6.11
C ASP A 56 -9.45 -18.03 -7.38
N SER A 57 -9.51 -16.98 -8.20
CA SER A 57 -8.66 -16.85 -9.38
C SER A 57 -7.26 -16.37 -9.00
N TYR A 58 -6.27 -16.93 -9.69
CA TYR A 58 -4.88 -16.53 -9.59
C TYR A 58 -4.41 -16.04 -10.96
N LEU A 59 -3.76 -14.88 -11.00
CA LEU A 59 -3.20 -14.31 -12.22
C LEU A 59 -1.68 -14.28 -12.15
N THR A 60 -1.02 -14.63 -13.25
CA THR A 60 0.43 -14.41 -13.41
C THR A 60 0.72 -12.94 -13.71
N ALA A 61 1.99 -12.54 -13.60
CA ALA A 61 2.42 -11.21 -14.04
C ALA A 61 2.21 -11.01 -15.56
N GLU A 62 2.35 -12.08 -16.34
CA GLU A 62 2.06 -12.11 -17.79
C GLU A 62 0.57 -11.88 -18.07
N ASP A 63 -0.33 -12.54 -17.32
CA ASP A 63 -1.78 -12.32 -17.47
C ASP A 63 -2.15 -10.87 -17.18
N LEU A 64 -1.58 -10.28 -16.13
CA LEU A 64 -1.81 -8.88 -15.77
C LEU A 64 -1.24 -7.93 -16.83
N ALA A 65 -0.03 -8.19 -17.33
CA ALA A 65 0.55 -7.41 -18.43
C ALA A 65 -0.31 -7.47 -19.69
N ALA A 66 -0.84 -8.65 -20.04
CA ALA A 66 -1.73 -8.83 -21.17
C ALA A 66 -3.05 -8.05 -21.00
N ARG A 67 -3.64 -8.08 -19.78
CA ARG A 67 -4.86 -7.31 -19.46
C ARG A 67 -4.66 -5.80 -19.50
N LEU A 68 -3.46 -5.33 -19.17
CA LEU A 68 -3.06 -3.92 -19.30
C LEU A 68 -2.91 -3.47 -20.77
N GLY A 69 -2.80 -4.41 -21.72
CA GLY A 69 -2.63 -4.10 -23.14
C GLY A 69 -1.32 -3.37 -23.46
N THR A 70 -0.31 -3.52 -22.61
CA THR A 70 0.97 -2.80 -22.77
C THR A 70 1.85 -3.41 -23.86
N SER A 71 2.53 -2.56 -24.62
CA SER A 71 3.52 -2.97 -25.62
C SER A 71 4.93 -3.13 -25.04
N ASN A 72 5.12 -2.89 -23.73
CA ASN A 72 6.42 -2.98 -23.08
C ASN A 72 6.79 -4.46 -22.82
N PRO A 73 7.84 -5.02 -23.47
CA PRO A 73 8.23 -6.40 -23.28
C PRO A 73 8.75 -6.70 -21.86
N LEU A 74 9.15 -5.68 -21.10
CA LEU A 74 9.60 -5.81 -19.72
C LEU A 74 8.47 -5.70 -18.69
N ALA A 75 7.24 -5.39 -19.11
CA ALA A 75 6.13 -5.17 -18.20
C ALA A 75 5.84 -6.37 -17.27
N PRO A 76 5.82 -7.64 -17.73
CA PRO A 76 5.62 -8.77 -16.85
C PRO A 76 6.65 -8.80 -15.71
N ALA A 77 7.93 -8.61 -16.02
CA ALA A 77 8.99 -8.61 -15.02
C ALA A 77 8.90 -7.44 -14.03
N MET A 78 8.41 -6.28 -14.48
CA MET A 78 8.18 -5.12 -13.60
C MET A 78 6.97 -5.34 -12.68
N ILE A 79 5.87 -5.86 -13.22
CA ILE A 79 4.66 -6.22 -12.47
C ILE A 79 4.99 -7.29 -11.44
N GLU A 80 5.74 -8.32 -11.80
CA GLU A 80 6.20 -9.37 -10.88
C GLU A 80 6.91 -8.79 -9.64
N ARG A 81 7.74 -7.76 -9.81
CA ARG A 81 8.43 -7.08 -8.70
C ARG A 81 7.46 -6.32 -7.80
N ILE A 82 6.45 -5.67 -8.38
CA ILE A 82 5.38 -4.98 -7.65
C ILE A 82 4.59 -6.01 -6.83
N LEU A 83 4.11 -7.07 -7.47
CA LEU A 83 3.31 -8.12 -6.83
C LEU A 83 4.08 -8.80 -5.70
N ARG A 84 5.36 -9.13 -5.92
CA ARG A 84 6.21 -9.75 -4.90
C ARG A 84 6.40 -8.85 -3.67
N LEU A 85 6.56 -7.54 -3.84
CA LEU A 85 6.61 -6.62 -2.69
C LEU A 85 5.26 -6.60 -1.96
N LEU A 86 4.14 -6.45 -2.67
CA LEU A 86 2.82 -6.43 -2.04
C LEU A 86 2.53 -7.74 -1.27
N THR A 87 2.97 -8.87 -1.81
CA THR A 87 2.91 -10.17 -1.13
C THR A 87 3.75 -10.22 0.13
N SER A 88 4.96 -9.62 0.16
CA SER A 88 5.78 -9.61 1.39
C SER A 88 5.15 -8.81 2.53
N TYR A 89 4.16 -7.96 2.22
CA TYR A 89 3.34 -7.23 3.19
C TYR A 89 1.92 -7.82 3.35
N SER A 90 1.70 -9.05 2.88
CA SER A 90 0.42 -9.76 2.97
C SER A 90 -0.77 -9.04 2.31
N VAL A 91 -0.49 -8.09 1.40
CA VAL A 91 -1.53 -7.40 0.61
C VAL A 91 -2.10 -8.36 -0.44
N LEU A 92 -1.23 -9.17 -1.04
CA LEU A 92 -1.58 -10.24 -1.97
C LEU A 92 -1.12 -11.59 -1.41
N ASN A 93 -1.75 -12.67 -1.87
CA ASN A 93 -1.25 -14.03 -1.67
C ASN A 93 -0.77 -14.60 -3.00
N PHE A 94 -0.02 -15.70 -2.97
CA PHE A 94 0.50 -16.35 -4.17
C PHE A 94 0.40 -17.87 -4.07
N THR A 95 0.46 -18.51 -5.23
CA THR A 95 0.67 -19.94 -5.37
C THR A 95 1.73 -20.20 -6.44
N ASP A 96 2.50 -21.27 -6.27
CA ASP A 96 3.52 -21.69 -7.22
C ASP A 96 3.05 -22.98 -7.90
N THR A 97 3.08 -22.98 -9.23
CA THR A 97 2.77 -24.13 -10.08
C THR A 97 3.97 -24.47 -10.96
N VAL A 98 4.01 -25.67 -11.54
CA VAL A 98 5.08 -26.09 -12.46
C VAL A 98 4.49 -26.19 -13.86
N ASP A 99 5.06 -25.44 -14.81
CA ASP A 99 4.62 -25.49 -16.20
C ASP A 99 5.13 -26.74 -16.94
N GLY A 100 4.67 -26.92 -18.19
CA GLY A 100 5.10 -28.04 -19.04
C GLY A 100 6.60 -28.06 -19.36
N ALA A 101 7.33 -26.96 -19.12
CA ALA A 101 8.78 -26.84 -19.28
C ALA A 101 9.54 -27.00 -17.96
N ARG A 102 8.88 -27.46 -16.88
CA ARG A 102 9.42 -27.62 -15.52
C ARG A 102 9.91 -26.32 -14.88
N ARG A 103 9.33 -25.17 -15.26
CA ARG A 103 9.60 -23.89 -14.63
C ARG A 103 8.54 -23.61 -13.57
N THR A 104 8.97 -23.06 -12.45
CA THR A 104 8.05 -22.55 -11.43
C THR A 104 7.38 -21.29 -11.96
N VAL A 105 6.06 -21.29 -11.99
CA VAL A 105 5.21 -20.15 -12.36
C VAL A 105 4.44 -19.71 -11.13
N ARG A 106 4.64 -18.45 -10.75
CA ARG A 106 3.96 -17.83 -9.63
C ARG A 106 2.71 -17.10 -10.11
N SER A 107 1.60 -17.36 -9.43
CA SER A 107 0.32 -16.68 -9.68
C SER A 107 -0.20 -16.06 -8.40
N TYR A 108 -0.90 -14.93 -8.51
CA TYR A 108 -1.27 -14.07 -7.40
C TYR A 108 -2.77 -13.94 -7.26
N CYS A 109 -3.25 -13.87 -6.01
CA CYS A 109 -4.65 -13.61 -5.69
C CYS A 109 -4.77 -12.54 -4.59
N THR A 110 -5.96 -11.94 -4.50
CA THR A 110 -6.29 -10.93 -3.49
C THR A 110 -6.41 -11.53 -2.09
N THR A 111 -5.89 -10.85 -1.07
CA THR A 111 -6.25 -11.15 0.34
C THR A 111 -7.48 -10.34 0.76
N HIS A 112 -7.92 -10.49 2.02
CA HIS A 112 -9.07 -9.76 2.54
C HIS A 112 -8.89 -8.22 2.48
N VAL A 113 -7.66 -7.70 2.60
CA VAL A 113 -7.40 -6.25 2.54
C VAL A 113 -7.75 -5.67 1.17
N CYS A 114 -7.61 -6.46 0.11
CA CYS A 114 -7.90 -6.03 -1.26
C CYS A 114 -9.39 -5.70 -1.48
N LYS A 115 -10.30 -6.23 -0.66
CA LYS A 115 -11.73 -5.84 -0.68
C LYS A 115 -11.95 -4.35 -0.41
N PHE A 116 -10.99 -3.72 0.26
CA PHE A 116 -10.99 -2.29 0.53
C PHE A 116 -10.08 -1.52 -0.44
N LEU A 117 -9.28 -2.18 -1.28
CA LEU A 117 -8.38 -1.53 -2.23
C LEU A 117 -8.93 -1.57 -3.67
N ALA A 118 -9.89 -2.43 -3.96
CA ALA A 118 -10.66 -2.42 -5.19
C ALA A 118 -12.10 -1.91 -4.94
N SER A 119 -12.73 -1.38 -5.99
CA SER A 119 -14.09 -0.86 -5.90
C SER A 119 -15.09 -1.94 -5.46
N ASN A 120 -15.89 -1.62 -4.44
CA ASN A 120 -16.96 -2.48 -3.97
C ASN A 120 -18.25 -2.30 -4.79
N GLN A 121 -19.35 -2.92 -4.35
CA GLN A 121 -20.66 -2.82 -5.03
C GLN A 121 -21.24 -1.40 -5.10
N ASP A 122 -20.83 -0.53 -4.18
CA ASP A 122 -21.23 0.88 -4.14
C ASP A 122 -20.28 1.77 -4.99
N GLY A 123 -19.31 1.16 -5.67
CA GLY A 123 -18.31 1.85 -6.49
C GLY A 123 -17.28 2.64 -5.67
N VAL A 124 -17.04 2.25 -4.41
CA VAL A 124 -16.07 2.93 -3.54
C VAL A 124 -14.97 1.99 -3.03
N SER A 125 -13.80 2.55 -2.73
CA SER A 125 -12.67 1.85 -2.10
C SER A 125 -11.76 2.81 -1.32
N MET A 126 -10.76 2.31 -0.60
CA MET A 126 -9.70 3.10 0.04
C MET A 126 -8.58 3.48 -0.94
N ALA A 127 -8.60 3.01 -2.18
CA ALA A 127 -7.58 3.34 -3.16
C ALA A 127 -7.44 4.85 -3.42
N PRO A 128 -8.53 5.64 -3.56
CA PRO A 128 -8.43 7.09 -3.69
C PRO A 128 -7.73 7.79 -2.51
N ILE A 129 -7.82 7.26 -1.28
CA ILE A 129 -7.07 7.79 -0.13
C ILE A 129 -5.57 7.51 -0.27
N VAL A 130 -5.19 6.32 -0.76
CA VAL A 130 -3.78 6.00 -1.04
C VAL A 130 -3.25 6.95 -2.11
N LEU A 131 -4.00 7.15 -3.20
CA LEU A 131 -3.61 8.06 -4.27
C LEU A 131 -3.48 9.51 -3.76
N MET A 132 -4.42 9.98 -2.95
CA MET A 132 -4.36 11.31 -2.32
C MET A 132 -3.11 11.47 -1.45
N ASN A 133 -2.88 10.57 -0.49
CA ASN A 133 -1.77 10.68 0.46
C ASN A 133 -0.39 10.52 -0.18
N THR A 134 -0.32 9.84 -1.33
CA THR A 134 0.92 9.63 -2.09
C THR A 134 1.05 10.59 -3.29
N ASP A 135 0.09 11.48 -3.47
CA ASP A 135 0.17 12.54 -4.47
C ASP A 135 1.29 13.51 -4.11
N LYS A 136 1.95 14.05 -5.15
CA LYS A 136 3.08 14.96 -5.00
C LYS A 136 2.74 16.17 -4.13
N VAL A 137 1.52 16.71 -4.26
CA VAL A 137 1.07 17.89 -3.53
C VAL A 137 1.11 17.66 -2.01
N LEU A 138 0.56 16.54 -1.53
CA LEU A 138 0.62 16.20 -0.10
C LEU A 138 2.02 15.74 0.30
N MET A 139 2.69 14.96 -0.55
CA MET A 139 4.02 14.45 -0.25
C MET A 139 5.05 15.56 -0.05
N GLU A 140 4.88 16.70 -0.74
CA GLU A 140 5.76 17.85 -0.60
C GLU A 140 5.81 18.39 0.84
N SER A 141 4.71 18.28 1.58
CA SER A 141 4.63 18.72 2.98
C SER A 141 5.65 18.02 3.88
N TRP A 142 6.00 16.75 3.60
CA TRP A 142 6.95 16.00 4.42
C TRP A 142 8.36 16.58 4.39
N TYR A 143 8.75 17.25 3.30
CA TYR A 143 10.07 17.91 3.20
C TYR A 143 10.18 19.14 4.12
N HIS A 144 9.05 19.70 4.56
CA HIS A 144 8.99 20.92 5.36
C HIS A 144 8.66 20.69 6.84
N ILE A 145 8.58 19.44 7.30
CA ILE A 145 8.37 19.13 8.73
C ILE A 145 9.49 19.70 9.59
N LYS A 146 10.74 19.53 9.16
CA LYS A 146 11.90 20.09 9.89
C LYS A 146 11.75 21.60 10.08
N ASP A 147 11.42 22.32 9.01
CA ASP A 147 11.30 23.78 9.03
C ASP A 147 10.12 24.23 9.90
N ALA A 148 8.99 23.52 9.85
CA ALA A 148 7.84 23.79 10.71
C ALA A 148 8.18 23.58 12.20
N VAL A 149 8.98 22.56 12.53
CA VAL A 149 9.42 22.30 13.90
C VAL A 149 10.40 23.38 14.38
N THR A 150 11.33 23.82 13.53
CA THR A 150 12.36 24.79 13.95
C THR A 150 11.87 26.24 13.95
N ASN A 151 10.98 26.59 13.01
CA ASN A 151 10.60 27.99 12.74
C ASN A 151 9.11 28.26 13.00
N GLY A 152 8.33 27.24 13.35
CA GLY A 152 6.88 27.32 13.45
C GLY A 152 6.17 27.28 12.09
N GLY A 153 4.84 27.15 12.13
CA GLY A 153 3.99 27.08 10.94
C GLY A 153 3.47 25.67 10.65
N VAL A 154 2.82 25.52 9.50
CA VAL A 154 2.24 24.25 9.02
C VAL A 154 3.03 23.80 7.80
N PRO A 155 3.55 22.55 7.75
CA PRO A 155 4.40 22.10 6.64
C PRO A 155 3.82 22.32 5.25
N PHE A 156 2.51 22.07 5.07
CA PHE A 156 1.81 22.33 3.81
C PHE A 156 1.86 23.82 3.43
N ASN A 157 1.63 24.73 4.39
CA ASN A 157 1.64 26.16 4.14
C ASN A 157 3.05 26.67 3.80
N ILE A 158 4.08 26.05 4.38
CA ILE A 158 5.48 26.37 4.07
C ILE A 158 5.81 25.94 2.64
N ALA A 159 5.39 24.73 2.24
CA ALA A 159 5.60 24.20 0.89
C ALA A 159 4.93 25.06 -0.19
N HIS A 160 3.67 25.43 0.04
CA HIS A 160 2.80 25.97 -1.01
C HIS A 160 2.48 27.46 -0.86
N GLY A 161 2.95 28.11 0.22
CA GLY A 161 2.73 29.53 0.49
C GLY A 161 1.28 29.92 0.81
N MET A 162 0.39 28.94 0.98
CA MET A 162 -1.04 29.14 1.28
C MET A 162 -1.60 27.93 2.04
N ASN A 163 -2.79 28.06 2.62
CA ASN A 163 -3.36 26.92 3.33
C ASN A 163 -3.91 25.85 2.37
N ALA A 164 -4.09 24.64 2.90
CA ALA A 164 -4.54 23.49 2.12
C ALA A 164 -5.84 23.74 1.34
N PHE A 165 -6.88 24.29 1.98
CA PHE A 165 -8.16 24.51 1.31
C PHE A 165 -8.08 25.59 0.22
N GLU A 166 -7.27 26.63 0.42
CA GLU A 166 -6.99 27.63 -0.63
C GLU A 166 -6.27 27.00 -1.83
N TYR A 167 -5.30 26.11 -1.58
CA TYR A 167 -4.61 25.38 -2.64
C TYR A 167 -5.58 24.50 -3.42
N TYR A 168 -6.42 23.72 -2.73
CA TYR A 168 -7.39 22.83 -3.36
C TYR A 168 -8.36 23.62 -4.25
N GLY A 169 -8.73 24.84 -3.86
CA GLY A 169 -9.55 25.72 -4.72
C GLY A 169 -8.85 26.19 -6.01
N LYS A 170 -7.52 26.14 -6.08
CA LYS A 170 -6.71 26.64 -7.21
C LYS A 170 -6.19 25.54 -8.14
N ASP A 171 -6.02 24.32 -7.65
CA ASP A 171 -5.63 23.16 -8.44
C ASP A 171 -6.81 22.21 -8.65
N PRO A 172 -7.51 22.29 -9.81
CA PRO A 172 -8.65 21.42 -10.08
C PRO A 172 -8.31 19.93 -10.09
N ASN A 173 -7.07 19.56 -10.48
CA ASN A 173 -6.67 18.17 -10.54
C ASN A 173 -6.53 17.61 -9.13
N PHE A 174 -5.77 18.30 -8.26
CA PHE A 174 -5.63 17.86 -6.88
C PHE A 174 -6.96 17.95 -6.11
N ASN A 175 -7.79 18.95 -6.38
CA ASN A 175 -9.13 19.05 -5.81
C ASN A 175 -9.99 17.81 -6.12
N GLN A 176 -9.93 17.29 -7.35
CA GLN A 176 -10.62 16.06 -7.71
C GLN A 176 -10.11 14.89 -6.88
N VAL A 177 -8.78 14.70 -6.81
CA VAL A 177 -8.15 13.61 -6.04
C VAL A 177 -8.56 13.70 -4.56
N PHE A 178 -8.49 14.88 -3.96
CA PHE A 178 -8.89 15.11 -2.58
C PHE A 178 -10.36 14.78 -2.32
N ASN A 179 -11.26 15.31 -3.14
CA ASN A 179 -12.69 15.07 -2.98
C ASN A 179 -13.06 13.61 -3.20
N GLU A 180 -12.42 12.94 -4.15
CA GLU A 180 -12.62 11.51 -4.39
C GLU A 180 -12.16 10.67 -3.20
N GLY A 181 -10.96 10.95 -2.67
CA GLY A 181 -10.43 10.37 -1.43
C GLY A 181 -11.42 10.50 -0.27
N MET A 182 -11.81 11.74 0.05
CA MET A 182 -12.69 12.03 1.17
C MET A 182 -14.08 11.42 1.00
N LYS A 183 -14.67 11.50 -0.20
CA LYS A 183 -15.97 10.88 -0.51
C LYS A 183 -15.95 9.38 -0.24
N ASN A 184 -14.96 8.69 -0.80
CA ASN A 184 -14.84 7.24 -0.68
C ASN A 184 -14.66 6.80 0.79
N HIS A 185 -13.74 7.46 1.50
CA HIS A 185 -13.50 7.21 2.91
C HIS A 185 -14.77 7.41 3.75
N SER A 186 -15.45 8.55 3.58
CA SER A 186 -16.69 8.85 4.32
C SER A 186 -17.80 7.83 4.06
N VAL A 187 -18.00 7.39 2.82
CA VAL A 187 -19.01 6.38 2.48
C VAL A 187 -18.72 5.05 3.20
N ILE A 188 -17.47 4.57 3.15
CA ILE A 188 -17.08 3.30 3.78
C ILE A 188 -17.25 3.37 5.30
N ILE A 189 -16.73 4.42 5.94
CA ILE A 189 -16.81 4.55 7.41
C ILE A 189 -18.26 4.72 7.88
N MET A 190 -19.06 5.52 7.17
CA MET A 190 -20.46 5.74 7.55
C MET A 190 -21.28 4.44 7.44
N LYS A 191 -21.04 3.62 6.43
CA LYS A 191 -21.69 2.31 6.29
C LYS A 191 -21.38 1.40 7.48
N ASN A 192 -20.11 1.33 7.88
CA ASN A 192 -19.69 0.55 9.05
C ASN A 192 -20.34 1.06 10.35
N ILE A 193 -20.43 2.39 10.54
CA ILE A 193 -21.10 2.99 11.71
C ILE A 193 -22.58 2.56 11.76
N LEU A 194 -23.28 2.63 10.62
CA LEU A 194 -24.69 2.26 10.55
C LEU A 194 -24.93 0.76 10.78
N GLU A 195 -24.01 -0.11 10.35
CA GLU A 195 -24.06 -1.55 10.62
C GLU A 195 -23.89 -1.84 12.12
N ILE A 196 -22.88 -1.25 12.76
CA ILE A 196 -22.68 -1.38 14.23
C ILE A 196 -23.90 -0.89 15.00
N GLN A 197 -24.51 0.24 14.59
CA GLN A 197 -25.72 0.74 15.25
C GLN A 197 -26.91 -0.21 15.11
N LYS A 198 -27.05 -0.90 13.96
CA LYS A 198 -28.11 -1.90 13.76
C LYS A 198 -27.87 -3.14 14.62
N ASP A 199 -26.64 -3.61 14.72
CA ASP A 199 -26.28 -4.79 15.52
C ASP A 199 -26.45 -4.53 17.01
N LEU A 200 -26.04 -3.35 17.50
CA LEU A 200 -26.30 -2.93 18.88
C LEU A 200 -27.80 -2.91 19.19
N LYS A 201 -28.62 -2.35 18.30
CA LYS A 201 -30.08 -2.36 18.47
C LYS A 201 -30.65 -3.77 18.47
N ARG A 202 -30.14 -4.68 17.64
CA ARG A 202 -30.57 -6.10 17.61
C ARG A 202 -30.14 -6.87 18.86
N SER A 203 -29.01 -6.55 19.47
CA SER A 203 -28.55 -7.22 20.71
C SER A 203 -29.29 -6.80 21.98
N MET A 204 -30.04 -5.69 21.94
CA MET A 204 -30.78 -5.15 23.08
C MET A 204 -32.23 -5.66 23.17
N PHE A 205 -32.68 -6.48 22.22
CA PHE A 205 -34.02 -7.08 22.15
C PHE A 205 -33.92 -8.56 21.75
#